data_AF-A0A147ESE4-F1
#
_entry.id   AF-A0A147ESE4-F1
#
_cell.length_a   1.000
_cell.length_b   1.000
_cell.length_c   1.000
_cell.angle_alpha   90.00
_cell.angle_beta   90.00
_cell.angle_gamma   90.00
#
_symmetry.space_group_name_H-M   'P 1'
#
loop_
_entity.id
_entity.type
_entity.pdbx_description
1 polymer ?
#
loop_
_entity_poly.entity_id
_entity_poly.type
_entity_poly.pdbx_seq_one_letter_code
_entity_poly.pdbx_strand_id
1 'polypeptide(L)'
;MRALVLRRRLAVAAVGAVVIAACAIAVGAAASAGGQDATGQANAAGPEAVASVQGPPAVPAEGLPVPTLAAAPAAATPCDNPTFTAALAAKDDGAAIAAAGGGAAFRDAVASGIAPCVSLNDPTHQWVVVNKQRPYDPVDWRPDDLVMPDGVRALEQSAMRSSAAKALTTLVRAADDAGAGEIGYLSAFRSYATQQETYAGRVAVGGVAAADRESARAGFSEHQSGLAVDIVPCRSSCGSLDDIAGSSQGAWVRDHAWEYGFIVRYVNGQESVSGYEPEAWHLRYIGPELAQAYHDGGYETLEAFFNLPAAPGY
;
A
#
# COMPACT_ATOMS: atom_id res chain seq x y z
N MET A 1 0.31 -46.20 -43.73
CA MET A 1 1.79 -46.25 -43.56
C MET A 1 2.25 -44.81 -43.32
N ARG A 2 2.21 -44.30 -42.08
CA ARG A 2 3.26 -44.28 -41.04
C ARG A 2 4.64 -43.82 -41.54
N ALA A 3 5.23 -42.91 -40.75
CA ALA A 3 6.55 -42.25 -40.85
C ALA A 3 6.49 -40.87 -41.55
N LEU A 4 7.12 -39.78 -41.09
CA LEU A 4 8.13 -39.54 -40.05
C LEU A 4 8.26 -38.00 -39.98
N VAL A 5 7.95 -37.33 -38.86
CA VAL A 5 8.56 -36.01 -38.56
C VAL A 5 8.95 -36.00 -37.09
N LEU A 6 10.26 -36.12 -36.90
CA LEU A 6 10.94 -36.21 -35.62
C LEU A 6 11.16 -34.80 -35.05
N ARG A 7 11.01 -34.73 -33.73
CA ARG A 7 11.28 -33.62 -32.83
C ARG A 7 12.66 -32.98 -33.06
N ARG A 8 12.74 -31.65 -32.97
CA ARG A 8 13.97 -30.94 -32.56
C ARG A 8 13.65 -30.06 -31.35
N ARG A 9 14.08 -30.55 -30.18
CA ARG A 9 14.32 -29.74 -28.98
C ARG A 9 15.71 -29.13 -29.14
N LEU A 10 15.84 -27.82 -28.98
CA LEU A 10 17.13 -27.17 -28.76
C LEU A 10 17.07 -26.51 -27.38
N ALA A 11 17.88 -27.04 -26.48
CA ALA A 11 18.28 -26.40 -25.25
C ALA A 11 19.37 -25.36 -25.59
N VAL A 12 19.30 -24.18 -24.99
CA VAL A 12 20.47 -23.31 -24.82
C VAL A 12 20.55 -22.91 -23.36
N ALA A 13 21.72 -23.20 -22.80
CA ALA A 13 22.09 -23.04 -21.40
C ALA A 13 22.42 -21.58 -21.06
N ALA A 14 22.28 -21.30 -19.76
CA ALA A 14 22.67 -20.07 -19.10
C ALA A 14 24.17 -19.77 -19.22
N VAL A 15 24.51 -18.47 -19.31
CA VAL A 15 25.78 -17.92 -18.86
C VAL A 15 25.48 -16.62 -18.11
N GLY A 16 25.72 -16.65 -16.81
CA GLY A 16 25.80 -15.45 -15.98
C GLY A 16 27.21 -14.86 -16.02
N ALA A 17 27.30 -13.53 -15.93
CA ALA A 17 28.53 -12.84 -15.57
C ALA A 17 28.17 -11.60 -14.75
N VAL A 18 28.52 -11.68 -13.46
CA VAL A 18 28.54 -10.60 -12.47
C VAL A 18 29.75 -9.72 -12.74
N VAL A 19 29.58 -8.40 -12.73
CA VAL A 19 30.69 -7.44 -12.61
C VAL A 19 30.42 -6.55 -11.40
N ILE A 20 31.14 -6.84 -10.32
CA ILE A 20 31.30 -5.95 -9.16
C ILE A 20 32.57 -5.14 -9.41
N ALA A 21 32.44 -3.82 -9.48
CA ALA A 21 33.58 -2.90 -9.44
C ALA A 21 33.50 -2.09 -8.14
N ALA A 22 34.44 -2.39 -7.25
CA ALA A 22 34.69 -1.68 -6.01
C ALA A 22 35.41 -0.35 -6.29
N CYS A 23 35.10 0.68 -5.51
CA CYS A 23 35.96 1.85 -5.32
C CYS A 23 36.10 2.11 -3.82
N ALA A 24 37.31 1.86 -3.31
CA ALA A 24 37.77 2.26 -1.99
C ALA A 24 38.61 3.53 -2.12
N ILE A 25 38.37 4.52 -1.27
CA ILE A 25 39.34 5.56 -0.92
C ILE A 25 39.30 5.74 0.60
N ALA A 26 40.42 5.42 1.25
CA ALA A 26 40.78 5.82 2.62
C ALA A 26 41.36 7.26 2.58
N VAL A 27 41.50 8.09 3.62
CA VAL A 27 41.98 7.95 5.00
C VAL A 27 41.62 9.27 5.73
N GLY A 28 41.41 9.25 7.05
CA GLY A 28 41.50 10.45 7.89
C GLY A 28 41.36 10.16 9.37
N ALA A 29 42.48 9.89 10.04
CA ALA A 29 42.58 9.64 11.48
C ALA A 29 42.67 10.93 12.30
N ALA A 30 42.09 10.94 13.51
CA ALA A 30 42.63 11.67 14.66
C ALA A 30 42.10 11.05 15.97
N ALA A 31 43.01 10.84 16.91
CA ALA A 31 42.84 10.18 18.18
C ALA A 31 42.94 11.17 19.36
N SER A 32 42.29 10.84 20.48
CA SER A 32 42.67 11.16 21.87
C SER A 32 41.55 10.62 22.79
N ALA A 33 41.71 9.58 23.61
CA ALA A 33 42.61 9.31 24.75
C ALA A 33 42.19 10.00 26.08
N GLY A 34 41.98 9.18 27.12
CA GLY A 34 41.92 9.52 28.55
C GLY A 34 40.51 9.42 29.16
N GLY A 35 40.21 8.72 30.25
CA GLY A 35 41.04 8.04 31.24
C GLY A 35 40.52 8.29 32.67
N GLN A 36 39.80 7.28 33.20
CA GLN A 36 39.73 6.80 34.61
C GLN A 36 39.19 7.63 35.79
N ASP A 37 38.47 6.87 36.62
CA ASP A 37 38.04 7.08 38.00
C ASP A 37 39.14 7.49 38.99
N ALA A 38 38.74 8.18 40.07
CA ALA A 38 39.37 8.01 41.38
C ALA A 38 38.41 8.41 42.53
N THR A 39 38.24 7.46 43.45
CA THR A 39 37.71 7.59 44.80
C THR A 39 38.70 8.30 45.72
N GLY A 40 38.26 8.91 46.83
CA GLY A 40 39.20 9.40 47.85
C GLY A 40 38.58 10.28 48.93
N GLN A 41 38.55 9.76 50.15
CA GLN A 41 37.89 10.25 51.35
C GLN A 41 38.83 11.11 52.23
N ALA A 42 38.23 11.98 53.06
CA ALA A 42 38.50 12.18 54.51
C ALA A 42 39.02 13.54 55.04
N ASN A 43 38.35 13.93 56.15
CA ASN A 43 38.82 14.61 57.38
C ASN A 43 38.54 16.12 57.63
N ALA A 44 37.45 16.34 58.40
CA ALA A 44 37.39 16.91 59.77
C ALA A 44 38.05 18.25 60.14
N ALA A 45 37.25 19.22 60.62
CA ALA A 45 37.28 19.85 61.97
C ALA A 45 36.43 21.16 61.98
N GLY A 46 35.56 21.34 62.98
CA GLY A 46 34.72 22.56 63.18
C GLY A 46 35.45 23.67 63.97
N PRO A 47 34.75 24.58 64.68
CA PRO A 47 33.35 25.01 64.61
C PRO A 47 33.20 26.55 64.47
N GLU A 48 31.95 27.02 64.53
CA GLU A 48 31.47 28.38 64.88
C GLU A 48 31.17 29.42 63.79
N ALA A 49 29.86 29.74 63.73
CA ALA A 49 29.24 31.08 63.68
C ALA A 49 28.19 31.20 62.56
N VAL A 50 26.96 30.79 62.85
CA VAL A 50 25.79 31.04 62.00
C VAL A 50 25.30 32.48 62.22
N ALA A 51 25.64 33.37 61.30
CA ALA A 51 24.96 34.64 61.16
C ALA A 51 23.60 34.42 60.46
N SER A 52 22.50 34.67 61.17
CA SER A 52 21.15 34.62 60.61
C SER A 52 20.89 35.86 59.75
N VAL A 53 20.83 35.68 58.43
CA VAL A 53 20.28 36.67 57.51
C VAL A 53 18.77 36.43 57.44
N GLN A 54 17.96 37.37 57.93
CA GLN A 54 16.51 37.35 57.71
C GLN A 54 16.23 37.60 56.23
N GLY A 55 15.61 36.61 55.57
CA GLY A 55 15.07 36.77 54.23
C GLY A 55 13.91 37.78 54.20
N PRO A 56 13.59 38.35 53.02
CA PRO A 56 12.53 39.33 52.86
C PRO A 56 11.17 38.76 53.28
N PRO A 57 10.22 39.60 53.71
CA PRO A 57 8.94 39.13 54.24
C PRO A 57 8.16 38.33 53.18
N ALA A 58 7.46 37.30 53.64
CA ALA A 58 6.64 36.44 52.80
C ALA A 58 5.55 37.25 52.09
N VAL A 59 5.50 37.13 50.77
CA VAL A 59 4.41 37.67 49.95
C VAL A 59 3.16 36.82 50.22
N PRO A 60 1.96 37.43 50.43
CA PRO A 60 0.74 36.66 50.66
C PRO A 60 0.47 35.72 49.47
N ALA A 61 0.19 34.46 49.76
CA ALA A 61 -0.21 33.48 48.76
C ALA A 61 -1.66 33.75 48.33
N GLU A 62 -1.88 34.82 47.56
CA GLU A 62 -3.05 34.86 46.68
C GLU A 62 -2.77 33.85 45.56
N GLY A 63 -3.43 32.70 45.67
CA GLY A 63 -3.27 31.60 44.74
C GLY A 63 -3.45 32.08 43.30
N LEU A 64 -2.42 31.87 42.48
CA LEU A 64 -2.50 32.11 41.05
C LEU A 64 -3.74 31.36 40.51
N PRO A 65 -4.61 32.01 39.74
CA PRO A 65 -5.77 31.32 39.18
C PRO A 65 -5.26 30.17 38.30
N VAL A 66 -5.57 28.94 38.72
CA VAL A 66 -5.33 27.75 37.90
C VAL A 66 -6.28 27.87 36.71
N PRO A 67 -5.79 27.95 35.47
CA PRO A 67 -6.67 28.00 34.32
C PRO A 67 -7.49 26.71 34.28
N THR A 68 -8.80 26.83 34.47
CA THR A 68 -9.75 25.77 34.17
C THR A 68 -9.73 25.56 32.66
N LEU A 69 -9.01 24.53 32.20
CA LEU A 69 -9.17 24.04 30.84
C LEU A 69 -10.62 23.56 30.72
N ALA A 70 -11.45 24.35 30.03
CA ALA A 70 -12.74 23.87 29.56
C ALA A 70 -12.47 22.59 28.76
N ALA A 71 -13.16 21.50 29.11
CA ALA A 71 -13.10 20.27 28.32
C ALA A 71 -13.47 20.65 26.88
N ALA A 72 -12.50 20.54 25.97
CA ALA A 72 -12.79 20.69 24.56
C ALA A 72 -13.88 19.66 24.22
N PRO A 73 -14.94 20.04 23.48
CA PRO A 73 -15.92 19.07 23.01
C PRO A 73 -15.16 17.94 22.33
N ALA A 74 -15.54 16.69 22.61
CA ALA A 74 -14.99 15.54 21.90
C ALA A 74 -15.08 15.83 20.40
N ALA A 75 -13.95 15.72 19.68
CA ALA A 75 -13.95 15.95 18.25
C ALA A 75 -15.02 15.05 17.62
N ALA A 76 -15.97 15.64 16.90
CA ALA A 76 -17.03 14.89 16.25
C ALA A 76 -16.39 13.88 15.30
N THR A 77 -16.67 12.59 15.51
CA THR A 77 -16.16 11.55 14.63
C THR A 77 -17.01 11.47 13.36
N PRO A 78 -16.48 11.00 12.22
CA PRO A 78 -17.32 10.74 11.05
C PRO A 78 -18.48 9.78 11.38
N CYS A 79 -18.30 8.87 12.33
CA CYS A 79 -19.32 7.92 12.75
C CYS A 79 -20.50 8.54 13.51
N ASP A 80 -20.35 9.76 14.05
CA ASP A 80 -21.45 10.51 14.66
C ASP A 80 -22.24 11.33 13.63
N ASN A 81 -21.75 11.43 12.39
CA ASN A 81 -22.41 12.15 11.31
C ASN A 81 -23.49 11.27 10.63
N PRO A 82 -24.79 11.65 10.70
CA PRO A 82 -25.86 10.87 10.08
C PRO A 82 -25.74 10.73 8.57
N THR A 83 -25.18 11.73 7.88
CA THR A 83 -24.95 11.67 6.42
C THR A 83 -23.86 10.65 6.08
N PHE A 84 -22.78 10.61 6.87
CA PHE A 84 -21.70 9.64 6.69
C PHE A 84 -22.19 8.21 6.93
N THR A 85 -22.89 7.98 8.04
CA THR A 85 -23.41 6.65 8.39
C THR A 85 -24.49 6.16 7.44
N ALA A 86 -25.35 7.06 6.93
CA ALA A 86 -26.31 6.72 5.87
C ALA A 86 -25.62 6.32 4.56
N ALA A 87 -24.54 7.01 4.18
CA ALA A 87 -23.76 6.67 2.98
C ALA A 87 -23.08 5.29 3.12
N LEU A 88 -22.50 4.98 4.29
CA LEU A 88 -21.95 3.65 4.56
C LEU A 88 -23.03 2.56 4.47
N ALA A 89 -24.20 2.78 5.07
CA ALA A 89 -25.32 1.82 5.00
C ALA A 89 -25.83 1.61 3.56
N ALA A 90 -25.76 2.64 2.72
CA ALA A 90 -26.12 2.57 1.30
C ALA A 90 -25.01 2.01 0.41
N LYS A 91 -23.81 1.74 0.96
CA LYS A 91 -22.60 1.36 0.21
C LYS A 91 -22.22 2.38 -0.87
N ASP A 92 -22.47 3.66 -0.59
CA ASP A 92 -22.08 4.78 -1.43
C ASP A 92 -20.73 5.32 -0.95
N ASP A 93 -19.66 4.73 -1.47
CA ASP A 93 -18.29 5.06 -1.06
C ASP A 93 -17.95 6.53 -1.34
N GLY A 94 -18.44 7.08 -2.45
CA GLY A 94 -18.20 8.47 -2.81
C GLY A 94 -18.89 9.44 -1.86
N ALA A 95 -20.16 9.17 -1.52
CA ALA A 95 -20.89 9.98 -0.54
C ALA A 95 -20.28 9.86 0.87
N ALA A 96 -19.80 8.67 1.26
CA ALA A 96 -19.13 8.48 2.55
C ALA A 96 -17.83 9.30 2.62
N ILE A 97 -16.98 9.21 1.60
CA ILE A 97 -15.73 10.00 1.54
C ILE A 97 -16.03 11.50 1.53
N ALA A 98 -17.01 11.95 0.75
CA ALA A 98 -17.41 13.35 0.72
C ALA A 98 -17.94 13.83 2.09
N ALA A 99 -18.76 13.03 2.77
CA ALA A 99 -19.31 13.35 4.09
C ALA A 99 -18.24 13.36 5.20
N ALA A 100 -17.12 12.65 5.01
CA ALA A 100 -15.95 12.74 5.89
C ALA A 100 -15.07 13.97 5.62
N GLY A 101 -15.33 14.73 4.56
CA GLY A 101 -14.54 15.91 4.17
C GLY A 101 -13.50 15.65 3.08
N GLY A 102 -13.68 14.60 2.27
CA GLY A 102 -12.80 14.24 1.15
C GLY A 102 -11.83 13.10 1.50
N GLY A 103 -11.07 12.65 0.48
CA GLY A 103 -10.20 11.46 0.60
C GLY A 103 -9.20 11.51 1.75
N ALA A 104 -8.51 12.65 1.94
CA ALA A 104 -7.53 12.82 3.00
C ALA A 104 -8.17 12.76 4.40
N ALA A 105 -9.28 13.48 4.61
CA ALA A 105 -9.98 13.49 5.88
C ALA A 105 -10.59 12.11 6.23
N PHE A 106 -11.15 11.42 5.23
CA PHE A 106 -11.60 10.04 5.39
C PHE A 106 -10.46 9.13 5.84
N ARG A 107 -9.32 9.17 5.11
CA ARG A 107 -8.15 8.36 5.42
C ARG A 107 -7.61 8.65 6.81
N ASP A 108 -7.47 9.91 7.19
CA ASP A 108 -6.93 10.28 8.49
C ASP A 108 -7.83 9.77 9.62
N ALA A 109 -9.15 9.87 9.45
CA ALA A 109 -10.08 9.38 10.44
C ALA A 109 -10.03 7.85 10.61
N VAL A 110 -9.83 7.11 9.50
CA VAL A 110 -9.66 5.65 9.52
C VAL A 110 -8.31 5.28 10.15
N ALA A 111 -7.21 5.88 9.68
CA ALA A 111 -5.85 5.57 10.11
C ALA A 111 -5.58 5.92 11.58
N SER A 112 -6.25 6.95 12.11
CA SER A 112 -6.16 7.34 13.53
C SER A 112 -7.14 6.56 14.43
N GLY A 113 -8.01 5.73 13.86
CA GLY A 113 -8.99 4.92 14.59
C GLY A 113 -10.21 5.69 15.11
N ILE A 114 -10.42 6.94 14.69
CA ILE A 114 -11.60 7.73 15.12
C ILE A 114 -12.83 7.44 14.27
N ALA A 115 -12.72 6.69 13.17
CA ALA A 115 -13.84 6.20 12.37
C ALA A 115 -14.07 4.67 12.52
N PRO A 116 -14.39 4.15 13.71
CA PRO A 116 -14.52 2.71 13.95
C PRO A 116 -15.68 2.03 13.18
N CYS A 117 -16.61 2.82 12.63
CA CYS A 117 -17.69 2.34 11.78
C CYS A 117 -17.23 2.03 10.34
N VAL A 118 -16.01 2.39 9.95
CA VAL A 118 -15.44 2.02 8.64
C VAL A 118 -14.71 0.69 8.76
N SER A 119 -15.22 -0.34 8.09
CA SER A 119 -14.53 -1.61 7.97
C SER A 119 -13.61 -1.61 6.76
N LEU A 120 -12.31 -1.87 7.00
CA LEU A 120 -11.34 -2.15 5.95
C LEU A 120 -11.37 -3.62 5.48
N ASN A 121 -12.24 -4.47 6.05
CA ASN A 121 -12.41 -5.87 5.64
C ASN A 121 -13.69 -6.11 4.84
N ASP A 122 -14.58 -5.13 4.73
CA ASP A 122 -15.82 -5.29 3.98
C ASP A 122 -15.52 -5.19 2.47
N PRO A 123 -15.65 -6.30 1.72
CA PRO A 123 -15.28 -6.36 0.31
C PRO A 123 -16.22 -5.60 -0.62
N THR A 124 -17.34 -5.08 -0.11
CA THR A 124 -18.29 -4.29 -0.90
C THR A 124 -17.80 -2.87 -1.15
N HIS A 125 -16.86 -2.37 -0.33
CA HIS A 125 -16.28 -1.04 -0.46
C HIS A 125 -14.98 -1.03 -1.28
N GLN A 126 -14.74 0.07 -2.00
CA GLN A 126 -13.52 0.27 -2.80
C GLN A 126 -12.24 0.35 -1.96
N TRP A 127 -12.35 0.73 -0.68
CA TRP A 127 -11.24 0.82 0.27
C TRP A 127 -10.90 -0.49 0.98
N VAL A 128 -11.54 -1.63 0.64
CA VAL A 128 -11.21 -2.93 1.25
C VAL A 128 -9.72 -3.22 1.17
N VAL A 129 -9.09 -3.63 2.28
CA VAL A 129 -7.69 -4.07 2.27
C VAL A 129 -7.66 -5.58 2.40
N VAL A 130 -7.21 -6.24 1.32
CA VAL A 130 -6.96 -7.67 1.27
C VAL A 130 -5.46 -7.87 1.12
N ASN A 131 -4.89 -8.62 2.05
CA ASN A 131 -3.46 -8.96 2.08
C ASN A 131 -3.29 -10.24 2.88
N LYS A 132 -2.06 -10.70 3.12
CA LYS A 132 -1.79 -12.00 3.77
C LYS A 132 -2.36 -12.15 5.19
N GLN A 133 -2.74 -11.06 5.84
CA GLN A 133 -3.31 -11.02 7.19
C GLN A 133 -4.83 -10.73 7.19
N ARG A 134 -5.42 -10.44 6.03
CA ARG A 134 -6.80 -9.98 5.87
C ARG A 134 -7.47 -10.74 4.72
N PRO A 135 -7.94 -11.99 4.96
CA PRO A 135 -8.69 -12.74 3.96
C PRO A 135 -10.10 -12.18 3.77
N TYR A 136 -10.74 -12.56 2.67
CA TYR A 136 -12.17 -12.39 2.50
C TYR A 136 -12.96 -13.20 3.52
N ASP A 137 -14.09 -12.63 3.96
CA ASP A 137 -15.15 -13.31 4.69
C ASP A 137 -16.50 -12.95 4.06
N PRO A 138 -17.21 -13.90 3.41
CA PRO A 138 -16.83 -15.29 3.19
C PRO A 138 -15.62 -15.43 2.25
N VAL A 139 -14.86 -16.52 2.39
CA VAL A 139 -13.58 -16.71 1.66
C VAL A 139 -13.74 -16.73 0.14
N ASP A 140 -14.91 -17.10 -0.37
CA ASP A 140 -15.28 -17.16 -1.78
C ASP A 140 -16.14 -15.97 -2.24
N TRP A 141 -16.16 -14.88 -1.46
CA TRP A 141 -16.89 -13.66 -1.81
C TRP A 141 -16.61 -13.22 -3.25
N ARG A 142 -17.67 -12.75 -3.92
CA ARG A 142 -17.63 -12.30 -5.31
C ARG A 142 -18.51 -11.06 -5.50
N PRO A 143 -18.07 -10.04 -6.25
CA PRO A 143 -18.91 -8.90 -6.62
C PRO A 143 -19.98 -9.29 -7.65
N ASP A 144 -21.10 -8.58 -7.65
CA ASP A 144 -22.23 -8.79 -8.55
C ASP A 144 -22.27 -7.83 -9.75
N ASP A 145 -21.42 -6.78 -9.75
CA ASP A 145 -21.40 -5.71 -10.75
C ASP A 145 -20.23 -5.80 -11.75
N LEU A 146 -19.76 -7.01 -12.04
CA LEU A 146 -18.63 -7.25 -12.95
C LEU A 146 -18.98 -6.94 -14.41
N VAL A 147 -18.18 -6.10 -15.05
CA VAL A 147 -18.29 -5.73 -16.47
C VAL A 147 -16.92 -5.66 -17.14
N MET A 148 -16.88 -5.83 -18.46
CA MET A 148 -15.66 -5.64 -19.24
C MET A 148 -15.35 -4.15 -19.39
N PRO A 149 -14.08 -3.73 -19.25
CA PRO A 149 -13.66 -2.38 -19.63
C PRO A 149 -13.97 -2.12 -21.12
N ASP A 150 -14.54 -0.96 -21.42
CA ASP A 150 -14.92 -0.59 -22.78
C ASP A 150 -13.71 -0.09 -23.58
N GLY A 151 -13.52 -0.64 -24.78
CA GLY A 151 -12.43 -0.24 -25.68
C GLY A 151 -11.01 -0.51 -25.16
N VAL A 152 -10.84 -1.37 -24.16
CA VAL A 152 -9.52 -1.79 -23.66
C VAL A 152 -9.23 -3.20 -24.16
N ARG A 153 -8.02 -3.41 -24.71
CA ARG A 153 -7.63 -4.72 -25.23
C ARG A 153 -7.43 -5.74 -24.10
N ALA A 154 -8.27 -6.77 -24.10
CA ALA A 154 -8.20 -7.90 -23.18
C ALA A 154 -7.38 -9.05 -23.82
N LEU A 155 -6.31 -9.49 -23.15
CA LEU A 155 -5.57 -10.70 -23.56
C LEU A 155 -6.28 -11.96 -23.08
N GLU A 156 -6.94 -11.88 -21.92
CA GLU A 156 -7.89 -12.89 -21.43
C GLU A 156 -9.20 -12.22 -21.02
N GLN A 157 -10.31 -12.94 -21.17
CA GLN A 157 -11.64 -12.41 -20.84
C GLN A 157 -11.82 -12.34 -19.32
N SER A 158 -11.54 -11.19 -18.73
CA SER A 158 -11.65 -10.97 -17.30
C SER A 158 -12.29 -9.60 -17.01
N ALA A 159 -13.38 -9.60 -16.24
CA ALA A 159 -14.16 -8.41 -15.93
C ALA A 159 -13.67 -7.71 -14.66
N MET A 160 -14.08 -6.47 -14.44
CA MET A 160 -13.82 -5.68 -13.22
C MET A 160 -15.14 -5.18 -12.64
N ARG A 161 -15.15 -4.75 -11.37
CA ARG A 161 -16.27 -3.96 -10.84
C ARG A 161 -16.51 -2.76 -11.73
N SER A 162 -17.77 -2.35 -11.85
CA SER A 162 -18.19 -1.37 -12.84
C SER A 162 -17.50 -0.01 -12.71
N SER A 163 -17.18 0.42 -11.49
CA SER A 163 -16.39 1.64 -11.23
C SER A 163 -14.96 1.51 -11.74
N ALA A 164 -14.27 0.41 -11.39
CA ALA A 164 -12.90 0.15 -11.80
C ALA A 164 -12.77 -0.08 -13.32
N ALA A 165 -13.74 -0.76 -13.95
CA ALA A 165 -13.77 -0.95 -15.41
C ALA A 165 -13.84 0.40 -16.16
N LYS A 166 -14.73 1.29 -15.73
CA LYS A 166 -14.85 2.65 -16.30
C LYS A 166 -13.58 3.45 -16.10
N ALA A 167 -12.98 3.38 -14.92
CA ALA A 167 -11.74 4.06 -14.60
C ALA A 167 -10.58 3.55 -15.49
N LEU A 168 -10.48 2.24 -15.70
CA LEU A 168 -9.45 1.65 -16.56
C LEU A 168 -9.62 2.12 -18.01
N THR A 169 -10.85 2.12 -18.52
CA THR A 169 -11.15 2.68 -19.85
C THR A 169 -10.64 4.11 -19.99
N THR A 170 -10.88 4.97 -19.00
CA THR A 170 -10.41 6.37 -19.05
C THR A 170 -8.89 6.47 -18.97
N LEU A 171 -8.25 5.72 -18.05
CA LEU A 171 -6.79 5.70 -17.89
C LEU A 171 -6.08 5.30 -19.19
N VAL A 172 -6.55 4.23 -19.83
CA VAL A 172 -5.92 3.70 -21.06
C VAL A 172 -6.13 4.64 -22.24
N ARG A 173 -7.31 5.24 -22.39
CA ARG A 173 -7.57 6.24 -23.45
C ARG A 173 -6.67 7.46 -23.27
N ALA A 174 -6.55 7.97 -22.04
CA ALA A 174 -5.69 9.10 -21.75
C ALA A 174 -4.21 8.79 -22.01
N ALA A 175 -3.75 7.56 -21.74
CA ALA A 175 -2.40 7.12 -22.07
C ALA A 175 -2.12 7.19 -23.58
N ASP A 176 -3.07 6.73 -24.41
CA ASP A 176 -2.95 6.77 -25.86
C ASP A 176 -2.99 8.22 -26.38
N ASP A 177 -3.94 9.03 -25.90
CA ASP A 177 -4.08 10.45 -26.25
C ASP A 177 -2.83 11.27 -25.90
N ALA A 178 -2.16 10.94 -24.79
CA ALA A 178 -0.91 11.57 -24.37
C ALA A 178 0.34 11.03 -25.09
N GLY A 179 0.19 10.02 -25.96
CA GLY A 179 1.29 9.42 -26.71
C GLY A 179 2.15 8.43 -25.92
N ALA A 180 1.70 7.98 -24.74
CA ALA A 180 2.37 6.91 -23.99
C ALA A 180 2.20 5.53 -24.66
N GLY A 181 1.12 5.38 -25.44
CA GLY A 181 0.79 4.21 -26.24
C GLY A 181 -0.29 3.32 -25.62
N GLU A 182 -0.76 2.34 -26.38
CA GLU A 182 -1.84 1.45 -25.97
C GLU A 182 -1.45 0.60 -24.75
N ILE A 183 -2.37 0.52 -23.78
CA ILE A 183 -2.29 -0.36 -22.62
C ILE A 183 -3.37 -1.43 -22.77
N GLY A 184 -2.97 -2.70 -22.71
CA GLY A 184 -3.89 -3.82 -22.59
C GLY A 184 -3.90 -4.37 -21.17
N TYR A 185 -4.74 -5.38 -20.92
CA TYR A 185 -4.70 -6.11 -19.65
C TYR A 185 -4.74 -7.63 -19.87
N LEU A 186 -4.07 -8.33 -18.97
CA LEU A 186 -3.98 -9.78 -18.95
C LEU A 186 -4.99 -10.40 -18.00
N SER A 187 -5.12 -9.86 -16.78
CA SER A 187 -5.99 -10.45 -15.75
C SER A 187 -6.70 -9.37 -14.95
N ALA A 188 -7.95 -9.58 -14.60
CA ALA A 188 -8.74 -8.71 -13.72
C ALA A 188 -9.42 -9.56 -12.65
N PHE A 189 -10.76 -9.64 -12.59
CA PHE A 189 -11.43 -10.51 -11.62
C PHE A 189 -10.97 -11.97 -11.73
N ARG A 190 -10.56 -12.54 -10.60
CA ARG A 190 -10.29 -13.97 -10.43
C ARG A 190 -11.09 -14.50 -9.25
N SER A 191 -11.86 -15.56 -9.48
CA SER A 191 -12.61 -16.22 -8.41
C SER A 191 -11.69 -16.92 -7.41
N TYR A 192 -12.20 -17.22 -6.22
CA TYR A 192 -11.50 -18.04 -5.23
C TYR A 192 -11.00 -19.38 -5.82
N ALA A 193 -11.83 -20.07 -6.60
CA ALA A 193 -11.46 -21.34 -7.25
C ALA A 193 -10.33 -21.15 -8.27
N THR A 194 -10.42 -20.13 -9.13
CA THR A 194 -9.36 -19.79 -10.11
C THR A 194 -8.06 -19.42 -9.41
N GLN A 195 -8.13 -18.73 -8.26
CA GLN A 195 -6.95 -18.38 -7.49
C GLN A 195 -6.28 -19.62 -6.87
N GLN A 196 -7.05 -20.63 -6.44
CA GLN A 196 -6.48 -21.91 -5.98
C GLN A 196 -5.65 -22.57 -7.07
N GLU A 197 -6.19 -22.65 -8.29
CA GLU A 197 -5.49 -23.23 -9.44
C GLU A 197 -4.24 -22.41 -9.80
N THR A 198 -4.36 -21.08 -9.80
CA THR A 198 -3.23 -20.19 -10.10
C THR A 198 -2.10 -20.37 -9.08
N TYR A 199 -2.43 -20.35 -7.79
CA TYR A 199 -1.47 -20.54 -6.71
C TYR A 199 -0.83 -21.94 -6.75
N ALA A 200 -1.62 -23.00 -6.99
CA ALA A 200 -1.11 -24.35 -7.15
C ALA A 200 -0.11 -24.46 -8.32
N GLY A 201 -0.36 -23.77 -9.43
CA GLY A 201 0.56 -23.67 -10.56
C GLY A 201 1.90 -23.03 -10.17
N ARG A 202 1.89 -21.96 -9.38
CA ARG A 202 3.10 -21.29 -8.88
C ARG A 202 3.88 -22.18 -7.92
N VAL A 203 3.19 -22.87 -7.00
CA VAL A 203 3.80 -23.85 -6.10
C VAL A 203 4.48 -24.99 -6.87
N ALA A 204 3.86 -25.47 -7.94
CA ALA A 204 4.44 -26.54 -8.76
C ALA A 204 5.75 -26.14 -9.46
N VAL A 205 5.94 -24.84 -9.73
CA VAL A 205 7.14 -24.30 -10.39
C VAL A 205 8.23 -23.93 -9.38
N GLY A 206 7.89 -23.16 -8.35
CA GLY A 206 8.86 -22.54 -7.44
C GLY A 206 8.81 -23.01 -5.99
N GLY A 207 7.85 -23.88 -5.64
CA GLY A 207 7.55 -24.24 -4.24
C GLY A 207 6.80 -23.14 -3.49
N VAL A 208 6.40 -23.44 -2.24
CA VAL A 208 5.56 -22.55 -1.43
C VAL A 208 6.22 -21.20 -1.14
N ALA A 209 7.51 -21.20 -0.79
CA ALA A 209 8.21 -19.97 -0.42
C ALA A 209 8.32 -18.97 -1.59
N ALA A 210 8.53 -19.43 -2.82
CA ALA A 210 8.52 -18.56 -4.00
C ALA A 210 7.09 -18.16 -4.37
N ALA A 211 6.14 -19.11 -4.35
CA ALA A 211 4.75 -18.83 -4.68
C ALA A 211 4.12 -17.78 -3.75
N ASP A 212 4.39 -17.83 -2.44
CA ASP A 212 3.89 -16.86 -1.47
C ASP A 212 4.43 -15.43 -1.71
N ARG A 213 5.49 -15.25 -2.51
CA ARG A 213 6.06 -13.93 -2.87
C ARG A 213 5.49 -13.38 -4.19
N GLU A 214 5.05 -14.26 -5.10
CA GLU A 214 4.55 -13.91 -6.45
C GLU A 214 3.02 -14.05 -6.62
N SER A 215 2.34 -14.74 -5.69
CA SER A 215 0.92 -15.06 -5.87
C SER A 215 0.21 -15.24 -4.56
N ALA A 216 -0.93 -14.57 -4.44
CA ALA A 216 -1.79 -14.71 -3.28
C ALA A 216 -2.36 -16.14 -3.17
N ARG A 217 -2.42 -16.66 -1.95
CA ARG A 217 -3.30 -17.80 -1.63
C ARG A 217 -4.77 -17.41 -1.89
N ALA A 218 -5.58 -18.40 -2.25
CA ALA A 218 -7.00 -18.18 -2.47
C ALA A 218 -7.68 -17.59 -1.23
N GLY A 219 -8.54 -16.59 -1.42
CA GLY A 219 -9.15 -15.82 -0.33
C GLY A 219 -8.32 -14.62 0.14
N PHE A 220 -7.10 -14.44 -0.37
CA PHE A 220 -6.21 -13.33 -0.03
C PHE A 220 -5.78 -12.52 -1.27
N SER A 221 -6.38 -12.77 -2.43
CA SER A 221 -6.04 -12.14 -3.71
C SER A 221 -6.92 -10.91 -3.96
N GLU A 222 -6.32 -9.74 -4.19
CA GLU A 222 -7.09 -8.55 -4.55
C GLU A 222 -7.89 -8.71 -5.85
N HIS A 223 -7.49 -9.60 -6.77
CA HIS A 223 -8.28 -9.89 -7.97
C HIS A 223 -9.69 -10.38 -7.66
N GLN A 224 -9.92 -11.03 -6.53
CA GLN A 224 -11.25 -11.48 -6.12
C GLN A 224 -12.19 -10.31 -5.80
N SER A 225 -11.66 -9.11 -5.53
CA SER A 225 -12.47 -7.89 -5.35
C SER A 225 -13.08 -7.38 -6.67
N GLY A 226 -12.49 -7.74 -7.82
CA GLY A 226 -12.76 -7.08 -9.10
C GLY A 226 -12.25 -5.64 -9.17
N LEU A 227 -11.45 -5.18 -8.20
CA LEU A 227 -10.82 -3.85 -8.17
C LEU A 227 -9.34 -3.88 -8.60
N ALA A 228 -8.77 -5.08 -8.84
CA ALA A 228 -7.40 -5.25 -9.30
C ALA A 228 -7.36 -5.63 -10.79
N VAL A 229 -6.30 -5.19 -11.48
CA VAL A 229 -6.02 -5.52 -12.87
C VAL A 229 -4.52 -5.57 -13.14
N ASP A 230 -4.10 -6.58 -13.89
CA ASP A 230 -2.74 -6.77 -14.40
C ASP A 230 -2.66 -6.23 -15.83
N ILE A 231 -1.90 -5.16 -16.02
CA ILE A 231 -1.77 -4.49 -17.32
C ILE A 231 -0.51 -4.90 -18.08
N VAL A 232 -0.54 -4.73 -19.40
CA VAL A 232 0.60 -4.98 -20.30
C VAL A 232 0.77 -3.84 -21.31
N PRO A 233 2.01 -3.54 -21.74
CA PRO A 233 2.22 -2.58 -22.81
C PRO A 233 1.82 -3.19 -24.16
N CYS A 234 1.07 -2.45 -24.97
CA CYS A 234 0.65 -2.87 -26.30
C CYS A 234 1.19 -1.95 -27.40
N ARG A 235 1.57 -2.56 -28.52
CA ARG A 235 1.91 -1.93 -29.80
C ARG A 235 1.16 -2.69 -30.91
N SER A 236 1.83 -3.09 -31.99
CA SER A 236 1.26 -4.04 -32.97
C SER A 236 0.86 -5.38 -32.34
N SER A 237 1.56 -5.78 -31.28
CA SER A 237 1.22 -6.87 -30.37
C SER A 237 1.43 -6.40 -28.92
N CYS A 238 0.88 -7.13 -27.94
CA CYS A 238 1.14 -6.85 -26.53
C CYS A 238 2.35 -7.62 -26.02
N GLY A 239 3.07 -7.00 -25.08
CA GLY A 239 4.17 -7.62 -24.33
C GLY A 239 3.68 -8.50 -23.18
N SER A 240 4.60 -8.85 -22.29
CA SER A 240 4.31 -9.53 -21.02
C SER A 240 4.01 -8.54 -19.89
N LEU A 241 3.67 -9.07 -18.70
CA LEU A 241 3.55 -8.28 -17.47
C LEU A 241 4.88 -7.58 -17.13
N ASP A 242 6.00 -8.31 -17.21
CA ASP A 242 7.32 -7.80 -16.87
C ASP A 242 7.77 -6.64 -17.78
N ASP A 243 7.28 -6.61 -19.02
CA ASP A 243 7.62 -5.56 -19.99
C ASP A 243 7.06 -4.17 -19.58
N ILE A 244 6.04 -4.12 -18.72
CA ILE A 244 5.39 -2.85 -18.36
C ILE A 244 6.37 -1.89 -17.66
N ALA A 245 7.22 -2.40 -16.76
CA ALA A 245 8.08 -1.59 -15.90
C ALA A 245 9.07 -0.73 -16.70
N GLY A 246 9.55 -1.25 -17.84
CA GLY A 246 10.48 -0.57 -18.75
C GLY A 246 9.83 0.17 -19.91
N SER A 247 8.50 0.25 -19.96
CA SER A 247 7.74 0.82 -21.09
C SER A 247 7.30 2.28 -20.85
N SER A 248 6.97 2.99 -21.92
CA SER A 248 6.35 4.32 -21.83
C SER A 248 4.97 4.26 -21.17
N GLN A 249 4.24 3.17 -21.38
CA GLN A 249 2.97 2.88 -20.72
C GLN A 249 3.12 2.73 -19.20
N GLY A 250 4.13 1.98 -18.74
CA GLY A 250 4.40 1.84 -17.31
C GLY A 250 4.84 3.15 -16.67
N ALA A 251 5.59 3.99 -17.40
CA ALA A 251 5.91 5.33 -16.94
C ALA A 251 4.65 6.20 -16.78
N TRP A 252 3.76 6.21 -17.78
CA TRP A 252 2.48 6.90 -17.70
C TRP A 252 1.65 6.44 -16.49
N VAL A 253 1.55 5.13 -16.29
CA VAL A 253 0.78 4.54 -15.18
C VAL A 253 1.36 4.96 -13.83
N ARG A 254 2.67 4.88 -13.64
CA ARG A 254 3.30 5.31 -12.38
C ARG A 254 3.00 6.78 -12.07
N ASP A 255 2.99 7.63 -13.08
CA ASP A 255 2.90 9.08 -12.91
C ASP A 255 1.43 9.57 -12.84
N HIS A 256 0.49 8.86 -13.48
CA HIS A 256 -0.90 9.33 -13.68
C HIS A 256 -2.01 8.37 -13.20
N ALA A 257 -1.72 7.12 -12.80
CA ALA A 257 -2.78 6.17 -12.43
C ALA A 257 -3.70 6.68 -11.31
N TRP A 258 -3.14 7.47 -10.38
CA TRP A 258 -3.87 8.03 -9.24
C TRP A 258 -4.98 9.00 -9.67
N GLU A 259 -4.81 9.72 -10.77
CA GLU A 259 -5.81 10.64 -11.32
C GLU A 259 -7.10 9.90 -11.72
N TYR A 260 -6.99 8.60 -11.99
CA TYR A 260 -8.10 7.73 -12.38
C TYR A 260 -8.54 6.80 -11.24
N GLY A 261 -8.00 6.95 -10.04
CA GLY A 261 -8.37 6.15 -8.87
C GLY A 261 -7.61 4.84 -8.70
N PHE A 262 -6.50 4.65 -9.43
CA PHE A 262 -5.64 3.47 -9.31
C PHE A 262 -4.33 3.79 -8.59
N ILE A 263 -3.79 2.79 -7.91
CA ILE A 263 -2.42 2.78 -7.39
C ILE A 263 -1.67 1.57 -7.96
N VAL A 264 -0.35 1.68 -8.08
CA VAL A 264 0.52 0.50 -8.23
C VAL A 264 0.61 -0.16 -6.85
N ARG A 265 0.07 -1.37 -6.71
CA ARG A 265 -0.17 -1.97 -5.39
C ARG A 265 1.10 -2.47 -4.71
N TYR A 266 2.03 -3.01 -5.50
CA TYR A 266 3.26 -3.66 -5.02
C TYR A 266 4.47 -2.90 -5.55
N VAL A 267 4.81 -1.82 -4.85
CA VAL A 267 5.92 -0.92 -5.20
C VAL A 267 7.27 -1.56 -4.89
N ASN A 268 8.28 -1.25 -5.70
CA ASN A 268 9.64 -1.71 -5.47
C ASN A 268 10.17 -1.29 -4.09
N GLY A 269 10.81 -2.22 -3.38
CA GLY A 269 11.32 -1.99 -2.02
C GLY A 269 10.29 -2.15 -0.90
N GLN A 270 9.02 -2.42 -1.21
CA GLN A 270 7.94 -2.55 -0.21
C GLN A 270 7.55 -3.99 0.14
N GLU A 271 8.32 -4.99 -0.29
CA GLU A 271 8.03 -6.41 -0.04
C GLU A 271 7.95 -6.75 1.47
N SER A 272 8.77 -6.12 2.32
CA SER A 272 8.70 -6.33 3.77
C SER A 272 7.39 -5.83 4.42
N VAL A 273 6.63 -5.00 3.69
CA VAL A 273 5.34 -4.46 4.13
C VAL A 273 4.19 -5.21 3.47
N SER A 274 4.16 -5.31 2.14
CA SER A 274 3.06 -5.95 1.40
C SER A 274 3.15 -7.49 1.37
N GLY A 275 4.36 -8.03 1.48
CA GLY A 275 4.66 -9.44 1.30
C GLY A 275 4.81 -9.91 -0.14
N TYR A 276 4.70 -9.02 -1.13
CA TYR A 276 4.83 -9.38 -2.55
C TYR A 276 6.06 -8.74 -3.18
N GLU A 277 6.64 -9.44 -4.15
CA GLU A 277 7.65 -8.86 -5.04
C GLU A 277 7.11 -7.62 -5.77
N PRO A 278 7.99 -6.77 -6.33
CA PRO A 278 7.54 -5.61 -7.08
C PRO A 278 6.76 -6.02 -8.32
N GLU A 279 5.53 -5.51 -8.46
CA GLU A 279 4.64 -5.82 -9.59
C GLU A 279 4.17 -4.52 -10.23
N ALA A 280 4.95 -3.99 -11.18
CA ALA A 280 4.63 -2.75 -11.87
C ALA A 280 3.34 -2.84 -12.72
N TRP A 281 2.85 -4.05 -12.98
CA TRP A 281 1.61 -4.32 -13.73
C TRP A 281 0.36 -4.34 -12.85
N HIS A 282 0.47 -4.61 -11.55
CA HIS A 282 -0.69 -4.83 -10.68
C HIS A 282 -1.24 -3.50 -10.19
N LEU A 283 -2.35 -3.08 -10.81
CA LEU A 283 -3.08 -1.88 -10.42
C LEU A 283 -4.24 -2.23 -9.50
N ARG A 284 -4.38 -1.44 -8.43
CA ARG A 284 -5.47 -1.54 -7.47
C ARG A 284 -6.32 -0.28 -7.49
N TYR A 285 -7.61 -0.42 -7.80
CA TYR A 285 -8.58 0.67 -7.72
C TYR A 285 -9.02 0.93 -6.28
N ILE A 286 -8.95 2.18 -5.86
CA ILE A 286 -9.45 2.68 -4.57
C ILE A 286 -10.32 3.94 -4.71
N GLY A 287 -10.63 4.35 -5.94
CA GLY A 287 -11.38 5.56 -6.23
C GLY A 287 -10.49 6.81 -6.29
N PRO A 288 -10.90 7.85 -7.04
CA PRO A 288 -10.07 9.02 -7.33
C PRO A 288 -9.69 9.82 -6.06
N GLU A 289 -10.63 10.02 -5.15
CA GLU A 289 -10.38 10.77 -3.90
C GLU A 289 -9.32 10.10 -3.01
N LEU A 290 -9.42 8.78 -2.83
CA LEU A 290 -8.44 8.05 -2.01
C LEU A 290 -7.11 7.89 -2.74
N ALA A 291 -7.11 7.68 -4.06
CA ALA A 291 -5.89 7.61 -4.85
C ALA A 291 -5.14 8.95 -4.87
N GLN A 292 -5.86 10.07 -4.92
CA GLN A 292 -5.27 11.39 -4.76
C GLN A 292 -4.67 11.55 -3.35
N ALA A 293 -5.40 11.23 -2.29
CA ALA A 293 -4.86 11.29 -0.92
C ALA A 293 -3.65 10.36 -0.74
N TYR A 294 -3.65 9.21 -1.40
CA TYR A 294 -2.53 8.26 -1.43
C TYR A 294 -1.30 8.87 -2.10
N HIS A 295 -1.49 9.50 -3.27
CA HIS A 295 -0.44 10.18 -4.02
C HIS A 295 0.13 11.39 -3.27
N ASP A 296 -0.74 12.32 -2.87
CA ASP A 296 -0.36 13.58 -2.20
C ASP A 296 0.34 13.32 -0.86
N GLY A 297 -0.05 12.24 -0.16
CA GLY A 297 0.58 11.82 1.08
C GLY A 297 1.89 11.03 0.92
N GLY A 298 2.30 10.72 -0.31
CA GLY A 298 3.55 9.99 -0.59
C GLY A 298 3.53 8.54 -0.10
N TYR A 299 2.37 7.89 -0.09
CA TYR A 299 2.25 6.50 0.35
C TYR A 299 2.69 5.53 -0.75
N GLU A 300 3.31 4.43 -0.33
CA GLU A 300 3.78 3.38 -1.25
C GLU A 300 3.12 2.01 -0.97
N THR A 301 2.29 1.91 0.07
CA THR A 301 1.45 0.73 0.36
C THR A 301 0.09 1.11 0.94
N LEU A 302 -0.94 0.28 0.71
CA LEU A 302 -2.23 0.43 1.40
C LEU A 302 -2.11 0.22 2.91
N GLU A 303 -1.16 -0.63 3.31
CA GLU A 303 -0.84 -0.87 4.71
C GLU A 303 -0.43 0.44 5.40
N ALA A 304 0.57 1.15 4.87
CA ALA A 304 0.98 2.45 5.39
C ALA A 304 -0.12 3.51 5.25
N PHE A 305 -0.86 3.49 4.12
CA PHE A 305 -1.94 4.44 3.86
C PHE A 305 -3.02 4.39 4.95
N PHE A 306 -3.44 3.21 5.38
CA PHE A 306 -4.45 3.02 6.42
C PHE A 306 -3.88 2.72 7.81
N ASN A 307 -2.58 2.88 8.02
CA ASN A 307 -1.89 2.58 9.28
C ASN A 307 -2.14 1.15 9.79
N LEU A 308 -2.11 0.18 8.86
CA LEU A 308 -2.20 -1.24 9.15
C LEU A 308 -0.80 -1.84 9.40
N PRO A 309 -0.70 -2.93 10.18
CA PRO A 309 0.54 -3.69 10.29
C PRO A 309 1.00 -4.22 8.92
N ALA A 310 2.31 -4.36 8.77
CA ALA A 310 2.91 -5.08 7.65
C ALA A 310 2.37 -6.53 7.58
N ALA A 311 2.22 -7.05 6.37
CA ALA A 311 1.71 -8.38 6.08
C ALA A 311 2.69 -9.22 5.22
N PRO A 312 3.96 -9.41 5.64
CA PRO A 312 4.96 -10.11 4.83
C PRO A 312 4.66 -11.60 4.63
N GLY A 313 3.87 -12.20 5.52
CA GLY A 313 3.51 -13.63 5.51
C GLY A 313 2.06 -13.89 5.93
N TYR A 314 1.65 -15.15 5.77
CA TYR A 314 0.37 -15.70 6.21
C TYR A 314 0.43 -16.19 7.66
#